data_AF-A0A920SB46-F1
#
_entry.id   AF-A0A920SB46-F1
#
_cell.length_a   1.000
_cell.length_b   1.000
_cell.length_c   1.000
_cell.angle_alpha   90.00
_cell.angle_beta   90.00
_cell.angle_gamma   90.00
#
_symmetry.space_group_name_H-M   'P 1'
#
loop_
_entity.id
_entity.type
_entity.pdbx_description
1 polymer ?
#
loop_
_entity_poly.entity_id
_entity_poly.type
_entity_poly.pdbx_seq_one_letter_code
_entity_poly.pdbx_strand_id
1 'polypeptide(L)' 'MSWIKEEKVDLPPVISCMSINKQAMEAVRNLNASITFGASVLTRVQEEAISTVVAAANSCRY' A
#
# COMPACT_ATOMS: atom_id res chain seq x y z
N MET A 1 -15.92 -11.22 11.90
CA MET A 1 -15.84 -11.14 13.37
C MET A 1 -17.08 -10.44 13.88
N SER A 2 -17.63 -10.81 15.05
CA SER A 2 -18.91 -10.27 15.55
C SER A 2 -18.94 -8.76 15.83
N TRP A 3 -17.78 -8.09 15.84
CA TRP A 3 -17.64 -6.66 16.14
C TRP A 3 -17.06 -5.81 15.00
N ILE A 4 -16.61 -6.43 13.90
CA ILE A 4 -16.10 -5.72 12.71
C ILE A 4 -17.17 -5.83 11.62
N LYS A 5 -17.71 -4.69 11.22
CA LYS A 5 -18.64 -4.60 10.10
C LYS A 5 -17.85 -4.41 8.81
N GLU A 6 -18.10 -5.28 7.83
CA GLU A 6 -17.55 -5.12 6.50
C GLU A 6 -18.33 -4.03 5.77
N GLU A 7 -17.62 -2.99 5.33
CA GLU A 7 -18.18 -1.87 4.58
C GLU A 7 -17.49 -1.81 3.22
N LYS A 8 -18.28 -1.65 2.16
CA LYS A 8 -17.72 -1.42 0.82
C LYS A 8 -17.16 0.00 0.77
N VAL A 9 -15.85 0.09 0.85
CA VAL A 9 -15.10 1.33 0.65
C VAL A 9 -14.51 1.35 -0.75
N ASP A 10 -14.52 2.51 -1.41
CA ASP A 10 -13.96 2.72 -2.73
C ASP A 10 -12.43 2.89 -2.65
N LEU A 11 -11.74 1.84 -2.21
CA LEU A 11 -10.30 1.81 -2.01
C LEU A 11 -9.73 0.46 -2.50
N PRO A 12 -8.49 0.45 -3.03
CA PRO A 12 -7.82 -0.80 -3.37
C PRO A 12 -7.74 -1.75 -2.16
N PRO A 13 -7.77 -3.09 -2.36
CA PRO A 13 -7.77 -4.05 -1.26
C PRO A 13 -6.63 -3.88 -0.25
N VAL A 14 -5.44 -3.47 -0.72
CA VAL A 14 -4.27 -3.20 0.14
C VAL A 14 -4.47 -1.99 1.07
N ILE A 15 -5.37 -1.07 0.75
CA ILE A 15 -5.69 0.11 1.58
C ILE A 15 -6.98 -0.12 2.36
N SER A 16 -8.00 -0.76 1.76
CA SER A 16 -9.30 -0.98 2.40
C SER A 16 -9.19 -1.85 3.65
N CYS A 17 -8.24 -2.80 3.70
CA CYS A 17 -7.99 -3.62 4.88
C CYS A 17 -7.48 -2.80 6.09
N MET A 18 -6.91 -1.61 5.86
CA MET A 18 -6.42 -0.71 6.91
C MET A 18 -7.47 0.30 7.37
N SER A 19 -8.65 0.35 6.72
CA SER A 19 -9.69 1.37 6.95
C SER A 19 -10.21 1.44 8.38
N ILE A 20 -10.07 0.35 9.16
CA ILE A 20 -10.41 0.32 10.60
C ILE A 20 -9.62 1.35 11.42
N ASN A 21 -8.39 1.67 10.99
CA ASN A 21 -7.56 2.71 11.58
C ASN A 21 -7.21 3.76 10.52
N LYS A 22 -8.00 4.85 10.52
CA LYS A 22 -7.85 5.94 9.55
C LYS A 22 -6.47 6.58 9.55
N GLN A 23 -5.88 6.80 10.73
CA GLN A 23 -4.57 7.41 10.84
C GLN A 23 -3.48 6.53 10.20
N ALA A 24 -3.52 5.21 10.47
CA ALA A 24 -2.58 4.28 9.87
C ALA A 24 -2.76 4.18 8.35
N MET A 25 -4.01 4.10 7.88
CA MET A 25 -4.34 4.07 6.46
C MET A 25 -3.83 5.33 5.73
N GLU A 26 -4.09 6.52 6.27
CA GLU A 26 -3.63 7.78 5.67
C GLU A 26 -2.10 7.88 5.65
N ALA A 27 -1.43 7.44 6.72
CA ALA A 27 0.02 7.40 6.77
C ALA A 27 0.62 6.49 5.68
N VAL A 28 0.07 5.27 5.51
CA VAL A 28 0.51 4.34 4.46
C VAL A 28 0.23 4.89 3.06
N ARG A 29 -0.94 5.50 2.85
CA ARG A 29 -1.29 6.12 1.57
C ARG A 29 -0.34 7.25 1.20
N ASN A 30 -0.05 8.14 2.16
CA ASN A 30 0.85 9.26 1.95
C ASN A 30 2.28 8.78 1.68
N LEU A 31 2.76 7.79 2.44
CA LEU A 31 4.07 7.19 2.22
C LEU A 31 4.21 6.60 0.81
N ASN A 32 3.21 5.81 0.38
CA ASN A 32 3.23 5.21 -0.96
C ASN A 32 3.23 6.28 -2.06
N ALA A 33 2.41 7.31 -1.90
CA ALA A 33 2.36 8.43 -2.85
C ALA A 33 3.69 9.19 -2.92
N SER A 34 4.32 9.48 -1.78
CA SER A 34 5.62 10.15 -1.74
C SER A 34 6.71 9.32 -2.43
N ILE A 35 6.81 8.02 -2.13
CA ILE A 35 7.84 7.15 -2.73
C ILE A 35 7.64 7.05 -4.24
N THR A 36 6.41 6.80 -4.70
CA THR A 36 6.10 6.53 -6.12
C THR A 36 6.08 7.79 -7.00
N PHE A 37 5.78 8.97 -6.44
CA PHE A 37 5.50 10.18 -7.22
C PHE A 37 6.37 11.38 -6.82
N GLY A 38 7.65 11.16 -6.53
CA GLY A 38 8.63 12.25 -6.56
C GLY A 38 9.53 12.44 -5.34
N ALA A 39 9.54 11.51 -4.37
CA ALA A 39 10.53 11.53 -3.30
C ALA A 39 11.87 10.88 -3.69
N SER A 40 11.95 10.26 -4.86
CA SER A 40 13.09 9.46 -5.32
C SER A 40 13.73 10.03 -6.58
N VAL A 41 15.04 9.79 -6.72
CA VAL A 41 15.80 10.04 -7.97
C VAL A 41 15.67 8.91 -8.99
N LEU A 42 15.00 7.81 -8.60
CA LEU A 42 14.81 6.64 -9.44
C LEU A 42 13.70 6.87 -10.46
N THR A 43 13.80 6.18 -11.59
CA THR A 43 12.69 6.11 -12.54
C THR A 43 11.59 5.20 -12.02
N ARG A 44 10.36 5.39 -12.48
CA ARG A 44 9.22 4.55 -12.10
C ARG A 44 9.48 3.05 -12.28
N VAL A 45 10.14 2.69 -13.39
CA VAL A 45 10.52 1.30 -13.69
C VAL A 45 11.47 0.73 -12.64
N GLN A 46 12.44 1.53 -12.17
CA GLN A 46 13.37 1.08 -11.13
C GLN A 46 12.68 0.89 -9.78
N GLU A 47 11.77 1.80 -9.40
CA GLU A 47 10.99 1.68 -8.17
C GLU A 47 10.11 0.42 -8.14
N GLU A 48 9.42 0.16 -9.25
CA GLU A 48 8.57 -1.04 -9.38
C GLU A 48 9.41 -2.32 -9.45
N ALA A 49 10.57 -2.29 -10.09
CA ALA A 49 11.50 -3.42 -10.11
C ALA A 49 11.99 -3.77 -8.69
N ILE A 50 12.41 -2.77 -7.91
CA ILE A 50 12.81 -2.97 -6.50
C ILE A 50 11.63 -3.53 -5.70
N SER A 51 10.44 -2.93 -5.83
CA SER A 51 9.24 -3.38 -5.14
C SER A 51 8.91 -4.84 -5.44
N THR A 52 9.02 -5.24 -6.72
CA THR A 52 8.77 -6.61 -7.18
C THR A 52 9.78 -7.59 -6.61
N VAL A 53 11.07 -7.25 -6.63
CA VAL A 53 12.14 -8.10 -6.09
C VAL A 53 11.97 -8.30 -4.58
N VAL A 54 11.67 -7.24 -3.84
CA VAL A 54 11.43 -7.31 -2.39
C VAL A 54 10.17 -8.12 -2.07
N ALA A 55 9.10 -7.96 -2.84
CA ALA A 55 7.88 -8.76 -2.68
C ALA A 55 8.16 -10.25 -2.91
N ALA A 56 8.87 -10.59 -3.98
CA ALA A 56 9.27 -11.97 -4.29
C ALA A 56 10.15 -12.57 -3.18
N ALA A 57 11.13 -11.81 -2.68
CA ALA A 57 12.00 -12.24 -1.58
C ALA A 57 11.22 -12.53 -0.28
N ASN A 58 10.10 -11.83 -0.06
CA ASN A 58 9.22 -12.02 1.10
C ASN A 58 8.03 -12.97 0.82
N SER A 59 8.00 -13.65 -0.33
CA SER A 59 6.85 -14.48 -0.75
C SER A 59 5.50 -13.73 -0.70
N CYS A 60 5.53 -12.42 -0.96
CA CYS A 60 4.34 -11.57 -1.03
C CYS A 60 3.71 -11.69 -2.42
N ARG A 61 2.55 -12.34 -2.51
CA ARG A 61 1.89 -12.69 -3.78
C ARG A 61 0.96 -11.60 -4.33
N TYR A 62 0.40 -10.78 -3.46
CA TYR A 62 -0.52 -9.70 -3.84
C TYR A 62 0.20 -8.65 -4.67
#